data_AF-A0A0D7X7A2-F1
#
_entry.id   AF-A0A0D7X7A2-F1
#
_cell.length_a   1.000
_cell.length_b   1.000
_cell.length_c   1.000
_cell.angle_alpha   90.00
_cell.angle_beta   90.00
_cell.angle_gamma   90.00
#
_symmetry.space_group_name_H-M   'P 1'
#
loop_
_entity.id
_entity.type
_entity.pdbx_description
1 polymer ?
#
loop_
_entity_poly.entity_id
_entity_poly.type
_entity_poly.pdbx_seq_one_letter_code
_entity_poly.pdbx_strand_id
1 'polypeptide(L)'
;MTQSTKKRITVSDVLTEHIHTWQRGDIITIEAGTGVGKSHFIKNELYPIAKKERSRILFFLNRTRLNEQFQEEIKRDGKSDVITIILYQKYEWELLKNSVVVKEDYKYIVCDEFHYFLTESRYNKNTEDSFYAMINEKSKIRIVCLQLLMQ
;
A
#
# COMPACT_ATOMS: atom_id res chain seq x y z
N MET A 1 5.87 30.53 30.15
CA MET A 1 5.61 30.54 28.70
C MET A 1 5.59 29.10 28.23
N THR A 2 4.40 28.51 28.12
CA THR A 2 4.20 27.14 27.63
C THR A 2 4.32 27.15 26.11
N GLN A 3 5.38 26.52 25.57
CA GLN A 3 5.47 26.28 24.13
C GLN A 3 4.30 25.38 23.71
N SER A 4 3.37 25.88 22.91
CA SER A 4 2.39 25.02 22.25
C SER A 4 3.13 24.22 21.18
N THR A 5 3.41 22.95 21.45
CA THR A 5 3.89 22.02 20.43
C THR A 5 2.81 21.89 19.36
N LYS A 6 3.04 22.47 18.18
CA LYS A 6 2.14 22.37 17.04
C LYS A 6 2.04 20.89 16.63
N LYS A 7 0.90 20.25 16.90
CA LYS A 7 0.66 18.83 16.56
C LYS A 7 0.86 18.66 15.06
N ARG A 8 1.76 17.76 14.66
CA ARG A 8 1.98 17.42 13.24
C ARG A 8 0.79 16.59 12.75
N ILE A 9 0.15 17.02 11.67
CA ILE A 9 -0.94 16.29 11.02
C ILE A 9 -0.35 15.06 10.32
N THR A 10 -0.95 13.89 10.55
CA THR A 10 -0.54 12.60 9.97
C THR A 10 -1.54 12.12 8.92
N VAL A 11 -1.16 11.08 8.17
CA VAL A 11 -2.08 10.42 7.22
C VAL A 11 -3.33 9.88 7.93
N SER A 12 -3.18 9.31 9.13
CA SER A 12 -4.31 8.83 9.94
C SER A 12 -5.27 9.94 10.33
N ASP A 13 -4.77 11.12 10.72
CA ASP A 13 -5.64 12.26 11.10
C ASP A 13 -6.55 12.71 9.94
N VAL A 14 -6.14 12.47 8.69
CA VAL A 14 -6.88 12.90 7.50
C VAL A 14 -7.76 11.79 6.95
N LEU A 15 -7.26 10.56 6.83
CA LEU A 15 -7.91 9.53 6.02
C LEU A 15 -8.82 8.58 6.80
N THR A 16 -8.63 8.39 8.11
CA THR A 16 -9.36 7.36 8.88
C THR A 16 -10.87 7.48 8.75
N GLU A 17 -11.40 8.68 8.88
CA GLU A 17 -12.85 8.93 8.75
C GLU A 17 -13.37 8.72 7.34
N HIS A 18 -12.53 8.74 6.30
CA HIS A 18 -12.98 8.58 4.91
C HIS A 18 -12.90 7.15 4.39
N ILE A 19 -12.31 6.21 5.13
CA ILE A 19 -12.11 4.82 4.65
C ILE A 19 -13.46 4.17 4.27
N HIS A 20 -14.52 4.46 5.02
CA HIS A 20 -15.84 3.86 4.80
C HIS A 20 -16.54 4.34 3.53
N THR A 21 -16.06 5.42 2.89
CA THR A 21 -16.63 5.94 1.64
C THR A 21 -16.02 5.30 0.41
N TRP A 22 -14.92 4.56 0.53
CA TRP A 22 -14.20 3.97 -0.59
C TRP A 22 -14.94 2.78 -1.19
N GLN A 23 -14.96 2.72 -2.52
CA GLN A 23 -15.67 1.71 -3.30
C GLN A 23 -14.72 0.94 -4.22
N ARG A 24 -15.14 -0.28 -4.61
CA ARG A 24 -14.38 -1.06 -5.61
C ARG A 24 -14.20 -0.23 -6.87
N GLY A 25 -12.99 -0.20 -7.41
CA GLY A 25 -12.68 0.63 -8.57
C GLY A 25 -12.19 2.03 -8.22
N ASP A 26 -12.15 2.42 -6.94
CA ASP A 26 -11.49 3.64 -6.51
C ASP A 26 -9.96 3.49 -6.56
N ILE A 27 -9.29 4.63 -6.76
CA ILE A 27 -7.86 4.80 -6.60
C ILE A 27 -7.67 5.91 -5.57
N ILE A 28 -7.17 5.54 -4.39
CA ILE A 28 -6.89 6.45 -3.28
C ILE A 28 -5.41 6.81 -3.33
N THR A 29 -5.12 8.08 -3.59
CA THR A 29 -3.73 8.58 -3.64
C THR A 29 -3.35 9.17 -2.29
N ILE A 30 -2.26 8.68 -1.70
CA ILE A 30 -1.69 9.18 -0.45
C ILE A 30 -0.35 9.85 -0.77
N GLU A 31 -0.36 11.18 -0.92
CA GLU A 31 0.84 11.97 -1.14
C GLU A 31 1.36 12.51 0.19
N ALA A 32 2.51 12.01 0.64
CA ALA A 32 3.11 12.50 1.87
C ALA A 32 4.63 12.29 1.87
N GLY A 33 5.35 13.15 2.60
CA GLY A 33 6.77 12.96 2.87
C GLY A 33 7.09 11.67 3.63
N THR A 34 8.37 11.40 3.81
CA THR A 34 8.85 10.32 4.69
C THR A 34 8.47 10.60 6.14
N GLY A 35 8.17 9.54 6.90
CA GLY A 35 7.86 9.65 8.33
C GLY A 35 6.50 10.30 8.68
N VAL A 36 5.63 10.58 7.70
CA VAL A 36 4.29 11.18 7.93
C VAL A 36 3.22 10.12 8.28
N GLY A 37 3.59 8.83 8.24
CA GLY A 37 2.76 7.74 8.76
C GLY A 37 1.97 6.95 7.73
N LYS A 38 2.38 6.90 6.45
CA LYS A 38 1.72 6.09 5.40
C LYS A 38 1.58 4.61 5.81
N SER A 39 2.69 3.97 6.17
CA SER A 39 2.68 2.56 6.61
C SER A 39 1.98 2.39 7.97
N HIS A 40 2.01 3.41 8.84
CA HIS A 40 1.27 3.40 10.10
C HIS A 40 -0.24 3.37 9.86
N PHE A 41 -0.74 4.23 8.97
CA PHE A 41 -2.13 4.27 8.56
C PHE A 41 -2.63 2.89 8.09
N ILE A 42 -1.88 2.24 7.21
CA ILE A 42 -2.27 0.92 6.71
C ILE A 42 -2.30 -0.14 7.83
N LYS A 43 -1.30 -0.13 8.72
CA LYS A 43 -1.18 -1.09 9.81
C LYS A 43 -2.21 -0.91 10.92
N ASN A 44 -2.61 0.32 11.21
CA ASN A 44 -3.34 0.65 12.44
C ASN A 44 -4.75 1.16 12.19
N GLU A 45 -5.03 1.72 11.01
CA GLU A 45 -6.36 2.22 10.64
C GLU A 45 -7.04 1.30 9.61
N LEU A 46 -6.33 0.94 8.53
CA LEU A 46 -6.93 0.10 7.47
C LEU A 46 -7.06 -1.38 7.89
N TYR A 47 -6.04 -1.93 8.55
CA TYR A 47 -6.05 -3.32 9.06
C TYR A 47 -7.30 -3.68 9.87
N PRO A 48 -7.68 -2.95 10.95
CA PRO A 48 -8.83 -3.34 11.76
C PRO A 48 -10.15 -3.28 10.96
N ILE A 49 -10.27 -2.37 10.00
CA ILE A 49 -11.44 -2.27 9.13
C ILE A 49 -11.51 -3.50 8.21
N ALA A 50 -10.41 -3.81 7.51
CA ALA A 50 -10.34 -5.00 6.65
C ALA A 50 -10.64 -6.29 7.43
N LYS A 51 -10.10 -6.41 8.66
CA LYS A 51 -10.38 -7.53 9.56
C LYS A 51 -11.85 -7.67 9.91
N LYS A 52 -12.49 -6.56 10.32
CA LYS A 52 -13.92 -6.52 10.65
C LYS A 52 -14.80 -6.95 9.46
N GLU A 53 -14.37 -6.58 8.25
CA GLU A 53 -15.03 -6.92 6.99
C GLU A 53 -14.67 -8.31 6.44
N ARG A 54 -13.86 -9.09 7.18
CA ARG A 54 -13.33 -10.40 6.74
C ARG A 54 -12.66 -10.34 5.36
N SER A 55 -12.05 -9.20 5.06
CA SER A 55 -11.35 -8.90 3.83
C SER A 55 -9.85 -8.82 4.05
N ARG A 56 -9.05 -8.91 2.98
CA ARG A 56 -7.59 -8.87 3.07
C ARG A 56 -6.97 -7.67 2.36
N ILE A 57 -5.72 -7.39 2.73
CA ILE A 57 -4.88 -6.34 2.17
C ILE A 57 -3.69 -7.00 1.48
N LEU A 58 -3.50 -6.75 0.18
CA LEU A 58 -2.27 -7.08 -0.54
C LEU A 58 -1.38 -5.83 -0.57
N PHE A 59 -0.20 -5.93 0.04
CA PHE A 59 0.71 -4.80 0.25
C PHE A 59 1.98 -5.00 -0.58
N PHE A 60 2.16 -4.15 -1.58
CA PHE A 60 3.34 -4.14 -2.44
C PHE A 60 4.44 -3.22 -1.90
N LEU A 61 5.67 -3.72 -1.95
CA LEU A 61 6.90 -3.01 -1.56
C LEU A 61 7.94 -3.08 -2.68
N ASN A 62 8.77 -2.03 -2.78
CA ASN A 62 9.86 -1.96 -3.76
C ASN A 62 11.17 -2.63 -3.30
N ARG A 63 11.56 -2.49 -2.01
CA ARG A 63 12.90 -2.86 -1.53
C ARG A 63 12.91 -4.03 -0.53
N THR A 64 13.86 -4.94 -0.70
CA THR A 64 14.08 -6.13 0.14
C THR A 64 14.41 -5.82 1.60
N ARG A 65 15.30 -4.84 1.89
CA ARG A 65 15.70 -4.53 3.28
C ARG A 65 14.59 -3.87 4.11
N LEU A 66 13.79 -3.01 3.49
CA LEU A 66 12.63 -2.40 4.16
C LEU A 66 11.50 -3.43 4.35
N ASN A 67 11.43 -4.40 3.43
CA ASN A 67 10.49 -5.51 3.51
C ASN A 67 10.75 -6.37 4.75
N GLU A 68 11.97 -6.77 5.06
CA GLU A 68 12.27 -7.63 6.23
C GLU A 68 11.75 -7.04 7.55
N GLN A 69 12.09 -5.78 7.84
CA GLN A 69 11.59 -5.09 9.04
C GLN A 69 10.07 -4.99 9.04
N PHE A 70 9.46 -4.64 7.90
CA PHE A 70 8.01 -4.53 7.81
C PHE A 70 7.31 -5.90 7.99
N GLN A 71 7.87 -6.97 7.43
CA GLN A 71 7.34 -8.34 7.61
C GLN A 71 7.42 -8.78 9.08
N GLU A 72 8.56 -8.52 9.73
CA GLU A 72 8.76 -8.82 11.14
C GLU A 72 7.74 -8.09 12.02
N GLU A 73 7.50 -6.80 11.76
CA GLU A 73 6.49 -6.03 12.47
C GLU A 73 5.08 -6.60 12.27
N ILE A 74 4.67 -6.88 11.02
CA ILE A 74 3.35 -7.47 10.73
C ILE A 74 3.18 -8.82 11.43
N LYS A 75 4.23 -9.66 11.44
CA LYS A 75 4.20 -10.96 12.09
C LYS A 75 4.12 -10.82 13.60
N ARG A 76 4.99 -9.99 14.20
CA ARG A 76 5.04 -9.72 15.65
C ARG A 76 3.72 -9.17 16.15
N ASP A 77 3.10 -8.27 15.39
CA ASP A 77 1.84 -7.62 15.76
C ASP A 77 0.60 -8.49 15.42
N GLY A 78 0.80 -9.71 14.91
CA GLY A 78 -0.28 -10.66 14.62
C GLY A 78 -1.18 -10.28 13.45
N LYS A 79 -0.67 -9.49 12.49
CA LYS A 79 -1.43 -8.90 11.37
C LYS A 79 -1.34 -9.66 10.05
N SER A 80 -0.56 -10.76 10.03
CA SER A 80 -0.39 -11.61 8.84
C SER A 80 -1.68 -12.34 8.40
N ASP A 81 -2.70 -12.38 9.26
CA ASP A 81 -4.03 -12.91 8.93
C ASP A 81 -4.71 -12.08 7.83
N VAL A 82 -4.55 -10.76 7.86
CA VAL A 82 -5.18 -9.82 6.91
C VAL A 82 -4.19 -9.25 5.90
N ILE A 83 -2.96 -8.94 6.30
CA ILE A 83 -1.96 -8.29 5.45
C ILE A 83 -1.05 -9.35 4.83
N THR A 84 -1.02 -9.39 3.50
CA THR A 84 -0.03 -10.15 2.72
C THR A 84 0.92 -9.20 2.06
N ILE A 85 2.22 -9.37 2.30
CA ILE A 85 3.27 -8.53 1.72
C ILE A 85 3.88 -9.22 0.50
N ILE A 86 4.08 -8.48 -0.57
CA ILE A 86 4.73 -8.94 -1.79
C ILE A 86 5.68 -7.87 -2.33
N LEU A 87 6.80 -8.28 -2.92
CA LEU A 87 7.71 -7.37 -3.61
C LEU A 87 7.23 -7.14 -5.06
N TYR A 88 7.43 -5.94 -5.60
CA TYR A 88 7.12 -5.66 -7.00
C TYR A 88 7.82 -6.64 -7.96
N GLN A 89 9.10 -6.95 -7.71
CA GLN A 89 9.85 -7.88 -8.56
C GLN A 89 9.26 -9.30 -8.53
N LYS A 90 8.74 -9.73 -7.37
CA LYS A 90 8.04 -11.02 -7.27
C LYS A 90 6.73 -10.96 -8.06
N TYR A 91 5.98 -9.87 -7.96
CA TYR A 91 4.74 -9.70 -8.71
C TYR A 91 4.96 -9.70 -10.22
N GLU A 92 5.94 -8.95 -10.71
CA GLU A 92 6.36 -8.94 -12.12
C GLU A 92 6.67 -10.36 -12.61
N TRP A 93 7.42 -11.14 -11.83
CA TRP A 93 7.76 -12.53 -12.17
C TRP A 93 6.55 -13.47 -12.17
N GLU A 94 5.63 -13.32 -11.22
CA GLU A 94 4.41 -14.13 -11.16
C GLU A 94 3.44 -13.79 -12.31
N LEU A 95 3.37 -12.50 -12.72
CA LEU A 95 2.58 -12.09 -13.89
C LEU A 95 3.11 -12.71 -15.18
N LEU A 96 4.43 -12.75 -15.37
CA LEU A 96 5.04 -13.41 -16.54
C LEU A 96 4.69 -14.90 -16.63
N LYS A 97 4.41 -15.53 -15.47
CA LYS A 97 4.00 -16.94 -15.37
C LYS A 97 2.50 -17.14 -15.50
N ASN A 98 1.72 -16.07 -15.70
CA ASN A 98 0.26 -16.07 -15.64
C ASN A 98 -0.27 -16.61 -14.29
N SER A 99 0.49 -16.42 -13.20
CA SER A 99 0.06 -16.79 -11.85
C SER A 99 -0.96 -15.77 -11.33
N VAL A 100 -1.98 -16.27 -10.62
CA VAL A 100 -2.95 -15.41 -9.93
C VAL A 100 -2.33 -14.87 -8.63
N VAL A 101 -1.94 -13.59 -8.66
CA VAL A 101 -1.39 -12.91 -7.46
C VAL A 101 -2.49 -12.22 -6.67
N VAL A 102 -3.37 -11.48 -7.35
CA VAL A 102 -4.50 -10.80 -6.73
C VAL A 102 -5.66 -11.79 -6.62
N LYS A 103 -5.79 -12.39 -5.44
CA LYS A 103 -6.88 -13.30 -5.09
C LYS A 103 -8.19 -12.55 -4.81
N GLU A 104 -9.29 -13.30 -4.84
CA GLU A 104 -10.64 -12.76 -4.60
C GLU A 104 -10.84 -12.19 -3.18
N ASP A 105 -10.16 -12.78 -2.18
CA ASP A 105 -10.26 -12.41 -0.76
C ASP A 105 -9.61 -11.06 -0.41
N TYR A 106 -8.79 -10.50 -1.30
CA TYR A 106 -8.32 -9.13 -1.15
C TYR A 106 -9.44 -8.14 -1.46
N LYS A 107 -9.60 -7.13 -0.61
CA LYS A 107 -10.43 -5.94 -0.89
C LYS A 107 -9.56 -4.74 -1.25
N TYR A 108 -8.39 -4.65 -0.62
CA TYR A 108 -7.46 -3.54 -0.77
C TYR A 108 -6.15 -4.00 -1.41
N ILE A 109 -5.66 -3.22 -2.36
CA ILE A 109 -4.31 -3.29 -2.90
C ILE A 109 -3.58 -2.03 -2.47
N VAL A 110 -2.46 -2.17 -1.76
CA VAL A 110 -1.62 -1.05 -1.32
C VAL A 110 -0.32 -1.08 -2.09
N CYS A 111 0.00 0.01 -2.75
CA CYS A 111 1.21 0.17 -3.55
C CYS A 111 2.09 1.20 -2.86
N ASP A 112 3.01 0.74 -2.02
CA ASP A 112 3.96 1.66 -1.39
C ASP A 112 5.00 2.11 -2.41
N GLU A 113 5.51 3.34 -2.24
CA GLU A 113 6.49 3.93 -3.15
C GLU A 113 6.09 3.82 -4.64
N PHE A 114 4.83 4.15 -4.96
CA PHE A 114 4.23 3.92 -6.29
C PHE A 114 4.96 4.62 -7.44
N HIS A 115 5.74 5.66 -7.13
CA HIS A 115 6.63 6.31 -8.08
C HIS A 115 7.69 5.36 -8.68
N TYR A 116 7.95 4.19 -8.06
CA TYR A 116 8.74 3.10 -8.66
C TYR A 116 8.30 2.80 -10.10
N PHE A 117 6.99 2.69 -10.34
CA PHE A 117 6.50 2.45 -11.70
C PHE A 117 6.81 3.62 -12.62
N LEU A 118 6.65 4.86 -12.16
CA LEU A 118 6.85 6.04 -12.99
C LEU A 118 8.31 6.23 -13.41
N THR A 119 9.25 5.81 -12.56
CA THR A 119 10.69 5.92 -12.84
C THR A 119 11.24 4.74 -13.61
N GLU A 120 10.83 3.50 -13.27
CA GLU A 120 11.42 2.28 -13.81
C GLU A 120 10.67 1.73 -15.05
N SER A 121 9.35 1.95 -15.18
CA SER A 121 8.57 1.42 -16.32
C SER A 121 9.06 1.94 -17.67
N ARG A 122 9.66 3.14 -17.71
CA ARG A 122 10.27 3.71 -18.93
C ARG A 122 11.39 2.85 -19.51
N TYR A 123 11.99 1.98 -18.69
CA TYR A 123 13.13 1.16 -19.05
C TYR A 123 12.86 -0.35 -18.98
N ASN A 124 11.74 -0.78 -18.36
CA ASN A 124 11.42 -2.19 -18.15
C ASN A 124 9.95 -2.51 -18.48
N LYS A 125 9.75 -3.33 -19.52
CA LYS A 125 8.43 -3.79 -19.97
C LYS A 125 7.66 -4.56 -18.89
N ASN A 126 8.32 -5.37 -18.07
CA ASN A 126 7.63 -6.12 -17.01
C ASN A 126 7.07 -5.18 -15.93
N THR A 127 7.78 -4.08 -15.66
CA THR A 127 7.33 -3.03 -14.74
C THR A 127 6.15 -2.26 -15.32
N GLU A 128 6.12 -2.02 -16.63
CA GLU A 128 4.96 -1.45 -17.32
C GLU A 128 3.74 -2.40 -17.28
N ASP A 129 3.93 -3.68 -17.60
CA ASP A 129 2.85 -4.68 -17.58
C ASP A 129 2.25 -4.84 -16.17
N SER A 130 3.10 -4.87 -15.13
CA SER A 130 2.65 -4.92 -13.74
C SER A 130 1.97 -3.64 -13.26
N PHE A 131 2.40 -2.47 -13.74
CA PHE A 131 1.66 -1.22 -13.53
C PHE A 131 0.24 -1.31 -14.09
N TYR A 132 0.09 -1.72 -15.36
CA TYR A 132 -1.22 -1.82 -16.00
C TYR A 132 -2.10 -2.89 -15.34
N ALA A 133 -1.54 -4.04 -14.98
CA ALA A 133 -2.27 -5.08 -14.26
C ALA A 133 -2.86 -4.54 -12.95
N MET A 134 -2.09 -3.74 -12.21
CA MET A 134 -2.54 -3.18 -10.93
C MET A 134 -3.53 -2.03 -11.08
N ILE A 135 -3.29 -1.09 -12.00
CA ILE A 135 -4.19 0.06 -12.19
C ILE A 135 -5.53 -0.35 -12.81
N ASN A 136 -5.54 -1.41 -13.61
CA ASN A 136 -6.75 -1.94 -14.22
C ASN A 136 -7.51 -2.96 -13.35
N GLU A 137 -7.02 -3.27 -12.16
CA GLU A 137 -7.68 -4.17 -11.21
C GLU A 137 -8.87 -3.48 -10.51
N LYS A 138 -9.95 -3.27 -11.27
CA LYS A 138 -11.13 -2.51 -10.84
C LYS A 138 -12.00 -3.24 -9.82
N SER A 139 -11.74 -4.53 -9.56
CA SER A 139 -12.51 -5.26 -8.54
C SER A 139 -12.10 -4.88 -7.11
N LYS A 140 -10.99 -4.16 -6.95
CA LYS A 140 -10.37 -3.81 -5.66
C LYS A 140 -10.33 -2.30 -5.45
N ILE A 141 -10.14 -1.89 -4.20
CA ILE A 141 -9.74 -0.52 -3.85
C ILE A 141 -8.22 -0.48 -3.94
N ARG A 142 -7.67 0.43 -4.76
CA ARG A 142 -6.21 0.58 -4.88
C ARG A 142 -5.77 1.83 -4.13
N ILE A 143 -4.77 1.68 -3.28
CA ILE A 143 -4.17 2.75 -2.48
C ILE A 143 -2.75 2.94 -2.98
N VAL A 144 -2.45 4.10 -3.56
CA VAL A 144 -1.15 4.42 -4.13
C VAL A 144 -0.44 5.44 -3.24
N CYS A 145 0.68 5.04 -2.65
CA CYS A 145 1.47 5.92 -1.80
C CYS A 145 2.54 6.61 -2.63
N LEU A 146 2.48 7.94 -2.70
CA LEU A 146 3.50 8.76 -3.35
C LEU A 146 4.36 9.45 -2.29
N GLN A 147 5.67 9.33 -2.47
CA GLN A 147 6.64 10.02 -1.62
C GLN A 147 6.93 11.39 -2.21
N LEU A 148 6.53 12.44 -1.48
CA LEU A 148 6.94 13.79 -1.80
C LEU A 148 8.39 13.98 -1.34
N LEU A 149 9.31 14.14 -2.29
CA LEU A 149 10.63 14.68 -2.02
C LEU A 149 10.45 16.17 -1.74
N MET A 150 10.81 16.62 -0.54
CA MET A 150 10.92 18.05 -0.27
C MET A 150 12.04 18.58 -1.16
N GLN A 151 11.67 19.44 -2.12
CA GLN A 151 12.63 20.25 -2.89
C GLN A 151 13.20 21.34 -2.01
#